data_AF-A0A1I7KMU3-F1
#
_entry.id   AF-A0A1I7KMU3-F1
#
_cell.length_a   1.000
_cell.length_b   1.000
_cell.length_c   1.000
_cell.angle_alpha   90.00
_cell.angle_beta   90.00
_cell.angle_gamma   90.00
#
_symmetry.space_group_name_H-M   'P 1'
#
loop_
_entity.id
_entity.type
_entity.pdbx_description
1 polymer ?
#
loop_
_entity_poly.entity_id
_entity_poly.type
_entity_poly.pdbx_seq_one_letter_code
_entity_poly.pdbx_strand_id
1 'polypeptide(L)'
;MTDPDYRGRGYARLLMEKILEEYEGKVDGIYLYGNDSVVDFYPKFGFRKSKEYRYSKAVEIDNDRTAKLVPMTEKSDFDKMVRILDSTEQNAKLYMVNNSGLYMFYLSQFMQENTFYIEELSSYAIAEIDGGTLNLHAIIGNAPLDDVISSFGKDIKNAVLCFTPHDVTGYDKSEVFEEDTTFFVRGKFFDETAEDAFMFQEITHA
;
A
#
# COMPACT_ATOMS: atom_id res chain seq x y z
N MET A 1 -17.62 4.40 -12.61
CA MET A 1 -19.05 4.05 -12.39
C MET A 1 -19.86 4.27 -13.66
N THR A 2 -20.95 3.53 -13.88
CA THR A 2 -21.92 3.81 -14.95
C THR A 2 -22.97 4.80 -14.47
N ASP A 3 -23.22 5.83 -15.28
CA ASP A 3 -24.29 6.81 -15.07
C ASP A 3 -25.63 6.11 -14.75
N PRO A 4 -26.38 6.54 -13.70
CA PRO A 4 -27.64 5.93 -13.31
C PRO A 4 -28.61 5.65 -14.45
N ASP A 5 -28.73 6.56 -15.42
CA ASP A 5 -29.68 6.46 -16.54
C ASP A 5 -29.28 5.39 -17.58
N TYR A 6 -28.03 4.91 -17.49
CA TYR A 6 -27.41 3.95 -18.40
C TYR A 6 -27.08 2.61 -17.72
N ARG A 7 -27.47 2.41 -16.46
CA ARG A 7 -27.31 1.14 -15.74
C ARG A 7 -28.20 0.04 -16.32
N GLY A 8 -27.83 -1.23 -16.07
CA GLY A 8 -28.59 -2.40 -16.54
C GLY A 8 -28.47 -2.70 -18.04
N ARG A 9 -27.72 -1.90 -18.81
CA ARG A 9 -27.54 -2.06 -20.26
C ARG A 9 -26.30 -2.87 -20.67
N GLY A 10 -25.61 -3.46 -19.70
CA GLY A 10 -24.41 -4.28 -19.94
C GLY A 10 -23.11 -3.50 -20.23
N TYR A 11 -23.10 -2.17 -20.18
CA TYR A 11 -21.89 -1.38 -20.48
C TYR A 11 -20.70 -1.69 -19.56
N ALA A 12 -20.95 -1.86 -18.26
CA ALA A 12 -19.89 -2.27 -17.33
C ALA A 12 -19.28 -3.63 -17.70
N ARG A 13 -20.11 -4.57 -18.18
CA ARG A 13 -19.64 -5.86 -18.69
C ARG A 13 -18.78 -5.69 -19.94
N LEU A 14 -19.23 -4.89 -20.91
CA LEU A 14 -18.46 -4.62 -22.13
C LEU A 14 -17.10 -4.00 -21.83
N LEU A 15 -17.04 -3.06 -20.88
CA LEU A 15 -15.77 -2.46 -20.44
C LEU A 15 -14.86 -3.48 -19.78
N MET A 16 -15.37 -4.30 -18.86
CA MET A 16 -14.58 -5.35 -18.21
C MET A 16 -14.06 -6.37 -19.21
N GLU A 17 -14.91 -6.87 -20.11
CA GLU A 17 -14.48 -7.80 -21.18
C GLU A 17 -13.39 -7.17 -22.05
N LYS A 18 -13.51 -5.88 -22.39
CA LYS A 18 -12.50 -5.19 -23.20
C LYS A 18 -11.16 -5.03 -22.47
N ILE A 19 -11.19 -4.67 -21.20
CA ILE A 19 -9.98 -4.58 -20.36
C ILE A 19 -9.31 -5.95 -20.28
N LEU A 20 -10.07 -7.01 -20.02
CA LEU A 20 -9.50 -8.36 -19.90
C LEU A 20 -8.90 -8.86 -21.22
N GLU A 21 -9.56 -8.61 -22.35
CA GLU A 21 -9.04 -8.90 -23.69
C GLU A 21 -7.73 -8.13 -23.95
N GLU A 22 -7.68 -6.84 -23.58
CA GLU A 22 -6.52 -6.00 -23.81
C GLU A 22 -5.28 -6.47 -23.03
N TYR A 23 -5.45 -6.96 -21.80
CA TYR A 23 -4.36 -7.37 -20.93
C TYR A 23 -4.08 -8.89 -20.96
N GLU A 24 -4.85 -9.66 -21.71
CA GLU A 24 -4.64 -11.10 -21.84
C GLU A 24 -3.23 -11.42 -22.36
N GLY A 25 -2.49 -12.26 -21.62
CA GLY A 25 -1.11 -12.63 -21.95
C GLY A 25 -0.07 -11.53 -21.80
N LYS A 26 -0.44 -10.32 -21.33
CA LYS A 26 0.48 -9.19 -21.12
C LYS A 26 0.89 -8.99 -19.67
N VAL A 27 0.12 -9.53 -18.73
CA VAL A 27 0.33 -9.41 -17.28
C VAL A 27 0.13 -10.76 -16.60
N ASP A 28 0.82 -10.97 -15.49
CA ASP A 28 0.69 -12.19 -14.70
C ASP A 28 -0.52 -12.18 -13.76
N GLY A 29 -1.13 -11.01 -13.54
CA GLY A 29 -2.33 -10.89 -12.72
C GLY A 29 -3.00 -9.52 -12.83
N ILE A 30 -4.26 -9.47 -12.42
CA ILE A 30 -5.06 -8.26 -12.26
C ILE A 30 -5.72 -8.33 -10.88
N TYR A 31 -5.74 -7.22 -10.17
CA TYR A 31 -6.44 -7.08 -8.91
C TYR A 31 -7.27 -5.81 -8.85
N LEU A 32 -8.19 -5.75 -7.91
CA LEU A 32 -8.97 -4.56 -7.59
C LEU A 32 -9.58 -4.68 -6.19
N TYR A 33 -9.92 -3.52 -5.63
CA TYR A 33 -10.78 -3.39 -4.47
C TYR A 33 -12.18 -3.05 -4.95
N GLY A 34 -13.16 -3.84 -4.53
CA GLY A 34 -14.56 -3.65 -4.89
C GLY A 34 -15.39 -3.47 -3.63
N ASN A 35 -16.36 -2.56 -3.67
CA ASN A 35 -17.28 -2.41 -2.56
C ASN A 35 -18.18 -3.65 -2.38
N ASP A 36 -18.71 -3.84 -1.18
CA ASP A 36 -19.45 -5.06 -0.84
C ASP A 36 -20.76 -5.16 -1.65
N SER A 37 -21.27 -4.02 -2.12
CA SER A 37 -22.44 -3.94 -3.00
C SER A 37 -22.24 -4.60 -4.38
N VAL A 38 -20.99 -4.80 -4.84
CA VAL A 38 -20.67 -5.41 -6.14
C VAL A 38 -19.96 -6.76 -6.01
N VAL A 39 -20.07 -7.41 -4.86
CA VAL A 39 -19.38 -8.69 -4.57
C VAL A 39 -19.64 -9.78 -5.60
N ASP A 40 -20.84 -9.83 -6.18
CA ASP A 40 -21.22 -10.82 -7.20
C ASP A 40 -20.90 -10.38 -8.65
N PHE A 41 -20.34 -9.18 -8.84
CA PHE A 41 -20.02 -8.65 -10.17
C PHE A 41 -18.69 -9.21 -10.69
N TYR A 42 -17.60 -9.04 -9.96
CA TYR A 42 -16.26 -9.43 -10.40
C TYR A 42 -16.05 -10.95 -10.59
N PRO A 43 -16.69 -11.85 -9.80
CA PRO A 43 -16.63 -13.29 -10.05
C PRO A 43 -17.13 -13.70 -11.44
N LYS A 44 -18.01 -12.92 -12.07
CA LYS A 44 -18.50 -13.18 -13.44
C LYS A 44 -17.40 -13.02 -14.50
N PHE A 45 -16.28 -12.38 -14.15
CA PHE A 45 -15.13 -12.15 -15.03
C PHE A 45 -13.91 -13.01 -14.61
N GLY A 46 -14.12 -14.00 -13.75
CA GLY A 46 -13.06 -14.92 -13.30
C GLY A 46 -12.16 -14.37 -12.19
N PHE A 47 -12.56 -13.29 -11.53
CA PHE A 47 -11.91 -12.86 -10.28
C PHE A 47 -12.39 -13.73 -9.12
N ARG A 48 -11.53 -13.96 -8.14
CA ARG A 48 -11.91 -14.52 -6.85
C ARG A 48 -11.64 -13.51 -5.74
N LYS A 49 -12.34 -13.67 -4.62
CA LYS A 49 -11.98 -12.97 -3.39
C LYS A 49 -10.63 -13.48 -2.90
N SER A 50 -9.81 -12.57 -2.37
CA SER A 50 -8.57 -12.88 -1.69
C SER A 50 -8.52 -12.15 -0.35
N LYS A 51 -7.58 -12.55 0.49
CA LYS A 51 -7.30 -11.93 1.78
C LYS A 51 -6.02 -11.13 1.68
N GLU A 52 -5.93 -10.11 2.52
CA GLU A 52 -4.68 -9.40 2.77
C GLU A 52 -4.23 -9.65 4.21
N TYR A 53 -2.92 -9.58 4.43
CA TYR A 53 -2.32 -9.81 5.73
C TYR A 53 -1.39 -8.67 6.11
N ARG A 54 -1.52 -8.24 7.35
CA ARG A 54 -0.72 -7.18 7.96
C ARG A 54 0.24 -7.77 8.99
N TYR A 55 1.37 -7.10 9.14
CA TYR A 55 2.42 -7.49 10.07
C TYR A 55 2.56 -6.44 11.18
N SER A 56 2.77 -6.89 12.41
CA SER A 56 2.99 -6.02 13.57
C SER A 56 4.03 -6.59 14.52
N LYS A 57 4.70 -5.72 15.28
CA LYS A 57 5.74 -6.13 16.23
C LYS A 57 5.81 -5.15 17.40
N ALA A 58 5.85 -5.69 18.61
CA ALA A 58 6.21 -4.92 19.79
C ALA A 58 7.69 -4.52 19.73
N VAL A 59 7.98 -3.26 20.05
CA VAL A 59 9.34 -2.72 19.96
C VAL A 59 9.76 -2.05 21.26
N GLU A 60 11.04 -2.16 21.58
CA GLU A 60 11.69 -1.43 22.64
C GLU A 60 12.80 -0.59 22.03
N ILE A 61 12.62 0.73 22.05
CA ILE A 61 13.52 1.70 21.45
C ILE A 61 14.11 2.56 22.57
N ASP A 62 15.42 2.73 22.58
CA ASP A 62 16.17 3.45 23.62
C ASP A 62 16.66 4.84 23.19
N ASN A 63 16.60 5.15 21.90
CA ASN A 63 17.02 6.43 21.35
C ASN A 63 15.89 7.48 21.31
N ASP A 64 16.30 8.74 21.16
CA ASP A 64 15.38 9.83 20.86
C ASP A 64 15.04 9.85 19.36
N ARG A 65 13.88 10.41 19.04
CA ARG A 65 13.37 10.50 17.67
C ARG A 65 14.32 11.31 16.77
N THR A 66 14.69 10.73 15.64
CA THR A 66 15.47 11.38 14.57
C THR A 66 14.66 11.62 13.29
N ALA A 67 13.55 10.91 13.10
CA ALA A 67 12.61 11.10 11.99
C ALA A 67 11.96 12.50 12.04
N LYS A 68 12.20 13.30 11.01
CA LYS A 68 11.71 14.69 10.93
C LYS A 68 10.46 14.77 10.08
N LEU A 69 9.40 15.37 10.61
CA LEU A 69 8.19 15.65 9.83
C LEU A 69 8.54 16.55 8.64
N VAL A 70 8.12 16.13 7.45
CA VAL A 70 8.18 16.91 6.22
C VAL A 70 6.75 17.00 5.71
N PRO A 71 6.00 18.05 6.10
CA PRO A 71 4.68 18.28 5.53
C PRO A 71 4.84 18.44 4.02
N MET A 72 4.11 17.67 3.23
CA MET A 72 4.25 17.67 1.78
C MET A 72 3.53 18.89 1.18
N THR A 73 4.11 20.08 1.39
CA THR A 73 3.55 21.39 1.03
C THR A 73 4.33 22.08 -0.08
N GLU A 74 5.66 21.92 -0.12
CA GLU A 74 6.51 22.59 -1.09
C GLU A 74 6.84 21.70 -2.28
N LYS A 75 6.98 22.32 -3.46
CA LYS A 75 7.38 21.60 -4.68
C LYS A 75 8.70 20.83 -4.49
N SER A 76 9.65 21.39 -3.74
CA SER A 76 10.94 20.74 -3.48
C SER A 76 10.81 19.43 -2.68
N ASP A 77 9.81 19.32 -1.80
CA ASP A 77 9.59 18.12 -1.01
C ASP A 77 9.06 16.99 -1.90
N PHE A 78 8.08 17.32 -2.76
CA PHE A 78 7.58 16.42 -3.78
C PHE A 78 8.67 16.00 -4.78
N ASP A 79 9.46 16.95 -5.29
CA ASP A 79 10.54 16.65 -6.25
C ASP A 79 11.55 15.66 -5.65
N LYS A 80 11.91 15.83 -4.37
CA LYS A 80 12.84 14.93 -3.67
C LYS A 80 12.22 13.55 -3.44
N MET A 81 10.96 13.48 -3.01
CA MET A 81 10.26 12.21 -2.81
C MET A 81 10.13 11.43 -4.12
N VAL A 82 9.64 12.06 -5.19
CA VAL A 82 9.47 11.42 -6.50
C VAL A 82 10.81 10.92 -7.03
N ARG A 83 11.88 11.70 -6.87
CA ARG A 83 13.22 11.25 -7.27
C ARG A 83 13.62 9.95 -6.57
N ILE A 84 13.39 9.82 -5.26
CA ILE A 84 13.74 8.60 -4.52
C ILE A 84 12.81 7.45 -4.94
N LEU A 85 11.51 7.71 -5.02
CA LEU A 85 10.49 6.75 -5.43
C LEU A 85 10.79 6.11 -6.81
N ASP A 86 11.25 6.92 -7.77
CA ASP A 86 11.50 6.49 -9.14
C ASP A 86 12.89 5.84 -9.34
N SER A 87 13.83 6.05 -8.41
CA SER A 87 15.22 5.59 -8.56
C SER A 87 15.63 4.50 -7.58
N THR A 88 14.83 4.23 -6.56
CA THR A 88 15.18 3.32 -5.46
C THR A 88 14.12 2.25 -5.31
N GLU A 89 14.56 1.00 -5.23
CA GLU A 89 13.70 -0.11 -4.82
C GLU A 89 13.17 0.14 -3.39
N GLN A 90 11.93 -0.26 -3.14
CA GLN A 90 11.32 -0.13 -1.83
C GLN A 90 11.53 -1.40 -1.02
N ASN A 91 11.60 -1.25 0.31
CA ASN A 91 11.58 -2.39 1.22
C ASN A 91 10.16 -2.96 1.35
N ALA A 92 9.60 -3.46 0.25
CA ALA A 92 8.29 -4.08 0.17
C ALA A 92 8.30 -5.18 -0.89
N LYS A 93 7.62 -6.30 -0.62
CA LYS A 93 7.48 -7.40 -1.59
C LYS A 93 6.61 -7.01 -2.79
N LEU A 94 5.63 -6.14 -2.56
CA LEU A 94 4.70 -5.63 -3.57
C LEU A 94 4.54 -4.13 -3.39
N TYR A 95 4.90 -3.37 -4.43
CA TYR A 95 4.71 -1.94 -4.50
C TYR A 95 4.48 -1.49 -5.94
N MET A 96 3.80 -0.37 -6.11
CA MET A 96 3.51 0.19 -7.43
C MET A 96 4.73 0.89 -8.04
N VAL A 97 5.06 0.55 -9.28
CA VAL A 97 6.10 1.25 -10.06
C VAL A 97 5.48 2.29 -10.98
N ASN A 98 6.20 3.38 -11.27
CA ASN A 98 5.75 4.48 -12.12
C ASN A 98 4.38 5.08 -11.72
N ASN A 99 4.08 5.10 -10.43
CA ASN A 99 2.78 5.54 -9.90
C ASN A 99 2.89 6.75 -8.94
N SER A 100 3.89 7.61 -9.15
CA SER A 100 4.15 8.79 -8.32
C SER A 100 2.93 9.71 -8.17
N GLY A 101 2.08 9.79 -9.21
CA GLY A 101 0.85 10.57 -9.17
C GLY A 101 -0.12 10.18 -8.05
N LEU A 102 -0.23 8.88 -7.71
CA LEU A 102 -1.10 8.43 -6.63
C LEU A 102 -0.56 8.82 -5.26
N TYR A 103 0.75 8.67 -5.04
CA TYR A 103 1.43 9.16 -3.83
C TYR A 103 1.23 10.67 -3.68
N MET A 104 1.44 11.43 -4.75
CA MET A 104 1.24 12.89 -4.75
C MET A 104 -0.21 13.26 -4.42
N PHE A 105 -1.20 12.54 -4.95
CA PHE A 105 -2.61 12.78 -4.65
C PHE A 105 -2.90 12.66 -3.15
N TYR A 106 -2.47 11.57 -2.50
CA TYR A 106 -2.72 11.38 -1.06
C TYR A 106 -1.91 12.35 -0.18
N LEU A 107 -0.63 12.50 -0.48
CA LEU A 107 0.29 13.31 0.30
C LEU A 107 0.06 14.82 0.13
N SER A 108 -0.59 15.26 -0.95
CA SER A 108 -0.98 16.67 -1.08
C SER A 108 -2.33 16.98 -0.40
N GLN A 109 -3.03 15.98 0.13
CA GLN A 109 -4.38 16.11 0.68
C GLN A 109 -4.41 15.62 2.14
N PHE A 110 -5.09 14.52 2.43
CA PHE A 110 -5.36 14.08 3.80
C PHE A 110 -4.17 13.41 4.50
N MET A 111 -3.14 12.97 3.76
CA MET A 111 -1.88 12.44 4.34
C MET A 111 -0.75 13.48 4.34
N GLN A 112 -1.08 14.77 4.23
CA GLN A 112 -0.08 15.83 4.10
C GLN A 112 0.92 15.90 5.26
N GLU A 113 0.49 15.54 6.47
CA GLU A 113 1.33 15.56 7.68
C GLU A 113 1.86 14.17 8.07
N ASN A 114 1.80 13.19 7.17
CA ASN A 114 2.17 11.80 7.47
C ASN A 114 3.55 11.43 6.91
N THR A 115 4.33 12.37 6.38
CA THR A 115 5.64 12.08 5.76
C THR A 115 6.79 12.49 6.66
N PHE A 116 7.73 11.57 6.90
CA PHE A 116 8.90 11.80 7.73
C PHE A 116 10.18 11.50 6.95
N TYR A 117 11.14 12.40 6.98
CA TYR A 117 12.47 12.18 6.40
C TYR A 117 13.47 11.76 7.48
N ILE A 118 14.24 10.71 7.18
CA ILE A 118 15.27 10.16 8.05
C ILE A 118 16.62 10.35 7.38
N GLU A 119 17.35 11.38 7.79
CA GLU A 119 18.59 11.82 7.13
C GLU A 119 19.64 10.71 7.03
N GLU A 120 19.87 9.99 8.12
CA GLU A 120 20.87 8.91 8.21
C GLU A 120 20.58 7.75 7.24
N LEU A 121 19.30 7.54 6.93
CA LEU A 121 18.84 6.47 6.04
C LEU A 121 18.54 6.97 4.62
N SER A 122 18.66 8.29 4.39
CA SER A 122 18.32 8.94 3.11
C SER A 122 16.97 8.50 2.52
N SER A 123 15.98 8.26 3.40
CA SER A 123 14.70 7.66 3.04
C SER A 123 13.54 8.40 3.68
N TYR A 124 12.36 8.31 3.07
CA TYR A 124 11.13 8.77 3.68
C TYR A 124 10.35 7.60 4.28
N ALA A 125 9.71 7.84 5.42
CA ALA A 125 8.69 6.99 6.00
C ALA A 125 7.35 7.73 5.89
N ILE A 126 6.34 7.07 5.32
CA ILE A 126 4.97 7.57 5.37
C ILE A 126 4.27 6.83 6.50
N ALA A 127 3.90 7.55 7.55
CA ALA A 127 3.44 6.94 8.79
C ALA A 127 2.43 7.80 9.55
N GLU A 128 1.67 7.15 10.42
CA GLU A 128 0.84 7.76 11.46
C GLU A 128 1.27 7.23 12.83
N ILE A 129 1.11 8.06 13.86
CA ILE A 129 1.41 7.66 15.24
C ILE A 129 0.13 7.79 16.05
N ASP A 130 -0.36 6.67 16.59
CA ASP A 130 -1.54 6.64 17.47
C ASP A 130 -1.23 5.86 18.75
N GLY A 131 -1.35 6.53 19.90
CA GLY A 131 -1.19 5.89 21.21
C GLY A 131 0.14 5.13 21.44
N GLY A 132 1.25 5.55 20.81
CA GLY A 132 2.54 4.85 20.86
C GLY A 132 2.67 3.71 19.84
N THR A 133 1.71 3.56 18.93
CA THR A 133 1.80 2.67 17.77
C THR A 133 2.20 3.47 16.53
N LEU A 134 3.25 3.02 15.86
CA LEU A 134 3.66 3.52 14.55
C LEU A 134 2.97 2.70 13.45
N ASN A 135 2.03 3.30 12.73
CA ASN A 135 1.43 2.73 11.52
C ASN A 135 2.25 3.19 10.32
N LEU A 136 3.04 2.29 9.73
CA LEU A 136 3.94 2.59 8.61
C LEU A 136 3.28 2.17 7.29
N HIS A 137 2.87 3.14 6.48
CA HIS A 137 2.18 2.90 5.20
C HIS A 137 3.15 2.62 4.05
N ALA A 138 4.34 3.22 4.06
CA ALA A 138 5.38 2.93 3.08
C ALA A 138 6.77 3.43 3.55
N ILE A 139 7.82 2.84 2.98
CA ILE A 139 9.19 3.36 3.02
C ILE A 139 9.58 3.73 1.59
N ILE A 140 9.80 5.02 1.34
CA ILE A 140 10.27 5.52 0.05
C ILE A 140 11.80 5.55 0.10
N GLY A 141 12.40 4.50 -0.45
CA GLY A 141 13.81 4.14 -0.33
C GLY A 141 13.98 2.69 0.11
N ASN A 142 15.23 2.23 0.24
CA ASN A 142 15.55 0.85 0.64
C ASN A 142 16.13 0.76 2.06
N ALA A 143 15.67 1.63 2.96
CA ALA A 143 16.15 1.63 4.33
C ALA A 143 15.76 0.32 5.07
N PRO A 144 16.62 -0.19 5.96
CA PRO A 144 16.26 -1.30 6.84
C PRO A 144 15.06 -0.93 7.72
N LEU A 145 14.09 -1.82 7.80
CA LEU A 145 12.82 -1.56 8.46
C LEU A 145 12.99 -1.25 9.96
N ASP A 146 13.82 -2.02 10.66
CA ASP A 146 14.05 -1.84 12.10
C ASP A 146 14.75 -0.49 12.39
N ASP A 147 15.62 -0.01 11.49
CA ASP A 147 16.25 1.31 11.59
C ASP A 147 15.24 2.44 11.37
N VAL A 148 14.33 2.25 10.39
CA VAL A 148 13.22 3.19 10.16
C VAL A 148 12.33 3.26 11.40
N ILE A 149 11.91 2.13 11.96
CA ILE A 149 11.07 2.10 13.17
C ILE A 149 11.78 2.77 14.35
N SER A 150 13.06 2.45 14.56
CA SER A 150 13.87 3.02 15.65
C SER A 150 14.01 4.54 15.52
N SER A 151 14.01 5.10 14.30
CA SER A 151 14.10 6.54 14.09
C SER A 151 12.91 7.35 14.64
N PHE A 152 11.78 6.70 14.92
CA PHE A 152 10.61 7.34 15.55
C PHE A 152 10.73 7.51 17.07
N GLY A 153 11.74 6.87 17.68
CA GLY A 153 12.16 7.09 19.06
C GLY A 153 11.37 6.29 20.11
N LYS A 154 11.87 6.39 21.35
CA LYS A 154 11.43 5.60 22.53
C LYS A 154 9.95 5.64 22.90
N ASP A 155 9.18 6.59 22.37
CA ASP A 155 7.74 6.70 22.64
C ASP A 155 6.94 5.63 21.86
N ILE A 156 7.52 5.07 20.79
CA ILE A 156 6.91 3.97 20.05
C ILE A 156 7.10 2.65 20.81
N LYS A 157 6.00 1.91 20.96
CA LYS A 157 5.91 0.61 21.64
C LYS A 157 5.47 -0.52 20.71
N ASN A 158 4.82 -0.17 19.61
CA ASN A 158 4.35 -1.12 18.62
C ASN A 158 4.55 -0.54 17.21
N ALA A 159 4.95 -1.38 16.27
CA ALA A 159 5.00 -1.05 14.86
C ALA A 159 3.98 -1.91 14.11
N VAL A 160 3.20 -1.28 13.25
CA VAL A 160 2.22 -1.91 12.36
C VAL A 160 2.62 -1.55 10.92
N LEU A 161 2.81 -2.56 10.09
CA LEU A 161 3.25 -2.38 8.70
C LEU A 161 2.03 -2.49 7.79
N CYS A 162 1.58 -1.38 7.20
CA CYS A 162 0.50 -1.38 6.21
C CYS A 162 1.01 -1.71 4.80
N PHE A 163 1.98 -2.63 4.72
CA PHE A 163 2.57 -3.22 3.53
C PHE A 163 3.30 -4.51 3.94
N THR A 164 3.68 -5.34 2.97
CA THR A 164 4.49 -6.54 3.26
C THR A 164 5.98 -6.26 3.04
N PRO A 165 6.84 -6.23 4.08
CA PRO A 165 8.28 -6.04 3.92
C PRO A 165 8.95 -7.30 3.34
N HIS A 166 10.20 -7.16 2.88
CA HIS A 166 10.99 -8.31 2.39
C HIS A 166 11.24 -9.36 3.49
N ASP A 167 11.51 -8.89 4.72
CA ASP A 167 11.69 -9.73 5.89
C ASP A 167 10.57 -9.50 6.91
N VAL A 168 9.87 -10.59 7.26
CA VAL A 168 8.77 -10.62 8.24
C VAL A 168 9.17 -11.35 9.52
N THR A 169 10.45 -11.68 9.68
CA THR A 169 10.95 -12.42 10.83
C THR A 169 10.72 -11.63 12.12
N GLY A 170 10.05 -12.26 13.08
CA GLY A 170 9.74 -11.64 14.37
C GLY A 170 8.54 -10.69 14.35
N TYR A 171 7.77 -10.66 13.26
CA TYR A 171 6.47 -9.98 13.21
C TYR A 171 5.34 -10.97 13.42
N ASP A 172 4.34 -10.53 14.20
CA ASP A 172 3.04 -11.18 14.26
C ASP A 172 2.26 -10.87 12.98
N LYS A 173 1.46 -11.84 12.53
CA LYS A 173 0.64 -11.74 11.33
C LYS A 173 -0.84 -11.71 11.71
N SER A 174 -1.60 -10.81 11.09
CA SER A 174 -3.06 -10.74 11.19
C SER A 174 -3.70 -10.59 9.81
N GLU A 175 -4.93 -11.08 9.65
CA GLU A 175 -5.74 -10.83 8.45
C GLU A 175 -6.29 -9.41 8.49
N VAL A 176 -6.22 -8.69 7.37
CA VAL A 176 -6.81 -7.35 7.22
C VAL A 176 -8.28 -7.51 6.88
N PHE A 177 -9.12 -6.78 7.61
CA PHE A 177 -10.53 -6.64 7.31
C PHE A 177 -10.86 -5.15 7.28
N GLU A 178 -11.41 -4.70 6.16
CA GLU A 178 -11.90 -3.34 5.96
C GLU A 178 -13.39 -3.41 5.57
N GLU A 179 -14.21 -2.59 6.23
CA GLU A 179 -15.65 -2.57 5.97
C GLU A 179 -15.94 -2.03 4.56
N ASP A 180 -16.89 -2.66 3.86
CA ASP A 180 -17.27 -2.29 2.48
C ASP A 180 -16.12 -2.36 1.46
N THR A 181 -15.09 -3.16 1.75
CA THR A 181 -13.94 -3.37 0.85
C THR A 181 -13.64 -4.87 0.72
N THR A 182 -13.89 -5.42 -0.47
CA THR A 182 -13.49 -6.78 -0.83
C THR A 182 -12.33 -6.76 -1.83
N PHE A 183 -11.23 -7.43 -1.50
CA PHE A 183 -10.08 -7.60 -2.39
C PHE A 183 -10.31 -8.74 -3.40
N PHE A 184 -10.21 -8.42 -4.69
CA PHE A 184 -10.41 -9.36 -5.79
C PHE A 184 -9.15 -9.52 -6.62
N VAL A 185 -8.84 -10.78 -6.98
CA VAL A 185 -7.66 -11.13 -7.75
C VAL A 185 -7.97 -12.11 -8.89
N ARG A 186 -7.19 -12.03 -9.96
CA ARG A 186 -7.23 -12.94 -11.12
C ARG A 186 -5.85 -13.08 -11.74
N GLY A 187 -5.46 -14.28 -12.13
CA GLY A 187 -4.28 -14.54 -12.95
C GLY A 187 -3.19 -15.35 -12.25
N LYS A 188 -2.21 -15.78 -13.04
CA LYS A 188 -1.15 -16.71 -12.67
C LYS A 188 -0.40 -16.31 -11.40
N PHE A 189 -0.01 -15.04 -11.27
CA PHE A 189 0.71 -14.53 -10.10
C PHE A 189 -0.05 -14.86 -8.81
N PHE A 190 -1.34 -14.56 -8.76
CA PHE A 190 -2.18 -14.79 -7.59
C PHE A 190 -2.50 -16.27 -7.37
N ASP A 191 -2.52 -17.08 -8.43
CA ASP A 191 -2.70 -18.53 -8.33
C ASP A 191 -1.47 -19.20 -7.72
N GLU A 192 -0.27 -18.76 -8.11
CA GLU A 192 1.01 -19.27 -7.61
C GLU A 192 1.34 -18.77 -6.19
N THR A 193 0.80 -17.60 -5.80
CA THR A 193 1.02 -16.97 -4.48
C THR A 193 -0.20 -17.07 -3.56
N ALA A 194 -1.14 -17.98 -3.84
CA ALA A 194 -2.42 -18.06 -3.11
C ALA A 194 -2.27 -18.33 -1.60
N GLU A 195 -1.19 -18.97 -1.19
CA GLU A 195 -0.87 -19.26 0.22
C GLU A 195 0.04 -18.20 0.86
N ASP A 196 0.55 -17.25 0.07
CA ASP A 196 1.42 -16.20 0.58
C ASP A 196 0.61 -15.18 1.37
N ALA A 197 1.14 -14.81 2.53
CA ALA A 197 0.56 -13.75 3.34
C ALA A 197 1.15 -12.40 2.94
N PHE A 198 0.46 -11.69 2.05
CA PHE A 198 0.85 -10.35 1.65
C PHE A 198 -0.31 -9.36 1.69
N MET A 199 0.05 -8.09 1.57
CA MET A 199 -0.81 -6.97 1.25
C MET A 199 -0.03 -6.00 0.36
N PHE A 200 -0.72 -5.25 -0.48
CA PHE A 200 -0.12 -4.13 -1.18
C PHE A 200 0.13 -2.98 -0.19
N GLN A 201 0.88 -1.97 -0.62
CA GLN A 201 1.03 -0.76 0.19
C GLN A 201 -0.31 -0.05 0.27
N GLU A 202 -0.80 0.18 1.49
CA GLU A 202 -2.12 0.76 1.75
C GLU A 202 -2.29 2.13 1.09
N ILE A 203 -1.22 2.93 0.99
CA ILE A 203 -1.22 4.22 0.26
C ILE A 203 -1.47 4.08 -1.25
N THR A 204 -1.47 2.86 -1.77
CA THR A 204 -1.77 2.56 -3.17
C THR A 204 -3.15 1.92 -3.38
N HIS A 205 -3.92 1.74 -2.30
CA HIS A 205 -5.30 1.26 -2.38
C HIS A 205 -6.18 2.46 -2.79
N ALA A 206 -6.61 2.47 -4.05
CA ALA A 206 -7.40 3.54 -4.67
C ALA A 206 -8.88 3.17 -4.81
#